data_AF-M2WJ69-F1
#
_entry.id   AF-M2WJ69-F1
#
_cell.length_a   1.000
_cell.length_b   1.000
_cell.length_c   1.000
_cell.angle_alpha   90.00
_cell.angle_beta   90.00
_cell.angle_gamma   90.00
#
_symmetry.space_group_name_H-M   'P 1'
#
loop_
_entity.id
_entity.type
_entity.pdbx_description
1 polymer ?
#
loop_
_entity_poly.entity_id
_entity_poly.type
_entity_poly.pdbx_seq_one_letter_code
_entity_poly.pdbx_strand_id
1 'polypeptide(L)'
;MDSVNLWWSQILNYNYGVQTLDPVANETLMSEDNHYYLVCLLGHYTRRCHPTYLVPKSYLKLSAPSALDNLRIHTDELSEVFACITPETLTIAVLMDSMDWFTPGGPEAPAQCRAINRALKLGGRVLIRSAALSPWYMRVFEECGFSPKRVAARVPPGTCTDRVNMYASTWICTKTESLPLEEQRR
;
A
#
# COMPACT_ATOMS: atom_id res chain seq x y z
N MET A 1 34.14 10.70 2.90
CA MET A 1 34.16 10.36 4.34
C MET A 1 33.19 11.33 4.96
N ASP A 2 31.92 10.96 4.94
CA ASP A 2 30.85 11.94 4.93
C ASP A 2 30.23 12.00 6.32
N SER A 3 30.45 13.13 6.97
CA SER A 3 30.01 13.54 8.30
C SER A 3 28.48 13.63 8.46
N VAL A 4 27.72 13.01 7.54
CA VAL A 4 26.25 12.96 7.53
C VAL A 4 25.72 11.63 8.10
N ASN A 5 26.55 10.60 8.32
CA ASN A 5 26.04 9.25 8.59
C ASN A 5 25.99 8.78 10.06
N LEU A 6 26.30 9.62 11.06
CA LEU A 6 26.33 9.19 12.48
C LEU A 6 25.22 9.78 13.38
N TRP A 7 24.51 10.83 12.96
CA TRP A 7 23.42 11.43 13.75
C TRP A 7 22.01 10.95 13.39
N TRP A 8 21.86 10.17 12.31
CA TRP A 8 20.55 9.75 11.78
C TRP A 8 20.09 8.35 12.22
N SER A 9 20.95 7.50 12.77
CA SER A 9 20.64 6.07 12.95
C SER A 9 19.93 5.70 14.26
N GLN A 10 20.02 6.52 15.32
CA GLN A 10 19.46 6.16 16.64
C GLN A 10 18.20 6.96 17.01
N ILE A 11 18.10 8.23 16.60
CA ILE A 11 16.95 9.10 16.92
C ILE A 11 15.74 8.84 16.00
N LEU A 12 15.96 8.47 14.73
CA LEU A 12 14.88 8.12 13.80
C LEU A 12 14.18 6.81 14.19
N ASN A 13 14.93 5.79 14.59
CA ASN A 13 14.37 4.48 14.93
C ASN A 13 13.55 4.50 16.23
N TYR A 14 14.02 5.18 17.27
CA TYR A 14 13.25 5.34 18.51
C TYR A 14 11.94 6.11 18.26
N ASN A 15 12.02 7.26 17.59
CA ASN A 15 10.84 8.07 17.30
C ASN A 15 9.86 7.33 16.40
N TYR A 16 10.33 6.56 15.42
CA TYR A 16 9.46 5.73 14.59
C TYR A 16 8.77 4.63 15.41
N GLY A 17 9.51 3.93 16.26
CA GLY A 17 8.98 2.90 17.16
C GLY A 17 7.89 3.46 18.09
N VAL A 18 8.19 4.58 18.76
CA VAL A 18 7.23 5.30 19.63
C VAL A 18 6.00 5.75 18.84
N GLN A 19 6.17 6.42 17.70
CA GLN A 19 5.05 6.88 16.88
C GLN A 19 4.24 5.77 16.22
N THR A 20 4.77 4.54 16.20
CA THR A 20 4.08 3.35 15.68
C THR A 20 3.33 2.65 16.81
N LEU A 21 4.04 2.30 17.88
CA LEU A 21 3.56 1.42 18.93
C LEU A 21 2.72 2.16 19.99
N ASP A 22 3.10 3.37 20.40
CA ASP A 22 2.35 4.10 21.44
C ASP A 22 0.91 4.39 21.00
N PRO A 23 0.64 4.90 19.78
CA PRO A 23 -0.74 5.12 19.36
C PRO A 23 -1.53 3.83 19.28
N VAL A 24 -0.92 2.75 18.80
CA VAL A 24 -1.56 1.43 18.71
C VAL A 24 -1.94 0.92 20.11
N ALA A 25 -1.03 1.02 21.08
CA ALA A 25 -1.27 0.57 22.45
C ALA A 25 -2.36 1.40 23.15
N ASN A 26 -2.45 2.70 22.83
CA ASN A 26 -3.41 3.61 23.45
C ASN A 26 -4.80 3.59 22.76
N GLU A 27 -4.85 3.35 21.45
CA GLU A 27 -6.08 3.50 20.65
C GLU A 27 -6.69 2.17 20.19
N THR A 28 -5.99 1.03 20.35
CA THR A 28 -6.51 -0.29 19.92
C THR A 28 -6.62 -1.27 21.09
N LEU A 29 -7.69 -2.07 21.10
CA LEU A 29 -7.84 -3.15 22.07
C LEU A 29 -7.04 -4.38 21.62
N MET A 30 -5.80 -4.49 22.11
CA MET A 30 -4.84 -5.51 21.65
C MET A 30 -5.35 -6.96 21.78
N SER A 31 -6.08 -7.26 22.84
CA SER A 31 -6.57 -8.63 23.13
C SER A 31 -7.75 -9.07 22.26
N GLU A 32 -8.50 -8.13 21.66
CA GLU A 32 -9.77 -8.44 20.97
C GLU A 32 -9.86 -7.89 19.54
N ASP A 33 -9.14 -6.80 19.21
CA ASP A 33 -9.24 -6.15 17.90
C ASP A 33 -7.91 -6.15 17.12
N ASN A 34 -6.76 -6.14 17.80
CA ASN A 34 -5.47 -6.01 17.13
C ASN A 34 -4.70 -7.34 16.95
N HIS A 35 -5.24 -8.19 16.08
CA HIS A 35 -4.66 -9.51 15.80
C HIS A 35 -3.27 -9.43 15.14
N TYR A 36 -2.91 -8.30 14.53
CA TYR A 36 -1.60 -8.10 13.88
C TYR A 36 -0.45 -8.15 14.90
N TYR A 37 -0.64 -7.53 16.07
CA TYR A 37 0.37 -7.55 17.13
C TYR A 37 0.17 -8.70 18.11
N LEU A 38 -1.07 -9.09 18.40
CA LEU A 38 -1.34 -10.17 19.36
C LEU A 38 -0.70 -11.50 18.90
N VAL A 39 -0.72 -11.79 17.61
CA VAL A 39 -0.11 -13.03 17.07
C VAL A 39 1.40 -13.07 17.29
N CYS A 40 2.09 -11.92 17.27
CA CYS A 40 3.53 -11.84 17.55
C CYS A 40 3.85 -12.15 19.02
N LEU A 41 2.92 -11.88 19.94
CA LEU A 41 3.08 -12.15 21.37
C LEU A 41 2.72 -13.59 21.75
N LEU A 42 1.66 -14.14 21.15
CA LEU A 42 1.13 -15.47 21.49
C LEU A 42 1.62 -16.59 20.58
N GLY A 43 2.15 -16.26 19.39
CA GLY A 43 2.45 -17.22 18.32
C GLY A 43 1.22 -17.84 17.65
N HIS A 44 0.01 -17.43 18.02
CA HIS A 44 -1.25 -17.94 17.48
C HIS A 44 -2.39 -16.91 17.61
N TYR A 45 -3.44 -17.06 16.79
CA TYR A 45 -4.67 -16.26 16.90
C TYR A 45 -5.62 -16.81 17.97
N THR A 46 -6.40 -15.93 18.62
CA THR A 46 -7.43 -16.34 19.58
C THR A 46 -8.81 -16.37 18.93
N ARG A 47 -9.77 -17.03 19.57
CA ARG A 47 -11.18 -17.00 19.13
C ARG A 47 -11.79 -15.61 19.11
N ARG A 48 -11.28 -14.67 19.93
CA ARG A 48 -11.79 -13.30 20.01
C ARG A 48 -11.06 -12.36 19.07
N CYS A 49 -9.76 -12.57 18.87
CA CYS A 49 -8.88 -11.72 18.09
C CYS A 49 -8.19 -12.52 16.98
N HIS A 50 -8.76 -12.45 15.79
CA HIS A 50 -8.30 -13.15 14.59
C HIS A 50 -8.68 -12.36 13.32
N PRO A 51 -7.96 -12.58 12.21
CA PRO A 51 -8.36 -12.03 10.92
C PRO A 51 -9.78 -12.43 10.53
N THR A 52 -10.51 -11.52 9.89
CA THR A 52 -11.90 -11.74 9.46
C THR A 52 -12.07 -12.97 8.57
N TYR A 53 -11.05 -13.33 7.78
CA TYR A 53 -11.10 -14.51 6.91
C TYR A 53 -11.07 -15.84 7.69
N LEU A 54 -10.67 -15.85 8.97
CA LEU A 54 -10.70 -17.04 9.84
C LEU A 54 -12.03 -17.21 10.59
N VAL A 55 -12.97 -16.26 10.49
CA VAL A 55 -14.30 -16.37 11.09
C VAL A 55 -15.07 -17.53 10.44
N PRO A 56 -15.83 -18.36 11.17
CA PRO A 56 -16.56 -19.51 10.60
C PRO A 56 -17.46 -19.16 9.40
N LYS A 57 -18.12 -18.00 9.44
CA LYS A 57 -18.93 -17.50 8.32
C LYS A 57 -18.10 -17.22 7.07
N SER A 58 -16.88 -16.70 7.24
CA SER A 58 -15.95 -16.43 6.15
C SER A 58 -15.42 -17.72 5.55
N TYR A 59 -15.10 -18.72 6.40
CA TYR A 59 -14.69 -20.05 5.94
C TYR A 59 -15.72 -20.65 4.98
N LEU A 60 -17.00 -20.69 5.37
CA LEU A 60 -18.07 -21.21 4.50
C LEU A 60 -18.14 -20.51 3.14
N LYS A 61 -17.87 -19.20 3.09
CA LYS A 61 -17.88 -18.43 1.85
C LYS A 61 -16.63 -18.69 1.01
N LEU A 62 -15.46 -18.77 1.63
CA LEU A 62 -14.17 -18.93 0.94
C LEU A 62 -13.88 -20.38 0.54
N SER A 63 -14.48 -21.35 1.22
CA SER A 63 -14.37 -22.79 0.91
C SER A 63 -15.44 -23.28 -0.06
N ALA A 64 -16.38 -22.41 -0.46
CA ALA A 64 -17.40 -22.78 -1.43
C ALA A 64 -16.74 -23.13 -2.79
N PRO A 65 -17.29 -24.10 -3.54
CA PRO A 65 -16.85 -24.34 -4.91
C PRO A 65 -16.87 -23.02 -5.69
N SER A 66 -15.88 -22.78 -6.55
CA SER A 66 -15.70 -21.57 -7.36
C SER A 66 -15.40 -20.25 -6.63
N ALA A 67 -15.31 -20.24 -5.29
CA ALA A 67 -15.11 -19.00 -4.53
C ALA A 67 -13.82 -18.23 -4.91
N LEU A 68 -12.82 -18.94 -5.44
CA LEU A 68 -11.53 -18.39 -5.83
C LEU A 68 -11.30 -18.41 -7.35
N ASP A 69 -12.33 -18.64 -8.16
CA ASP A 69 -12.18 -18.72 -9.64
C ASP A 69 -11.68 -17.41 -10.26
N ASN A 70 -11.89 -16.28 -9.57
CA ASN A 70 -11.41 -14.96 -9.95
C ASN A 70 -10.07 -14.57 -9.29
N LEU A 71 -9.45 -15.46 -8.51
CA LEU A 71 -8.12 -15.24 -7.95
C LEU A 71 -7.07 -15.64 -8.99
N ARG A 72 -6.16 -14.72 -9.27
CA ARG A 72 -4.98 -14.96 -10.11
C ARG A 72 -3.75 -14.53 -9.30
N ILE A 73 -2.76 -15.41 -9.24
CA ILE A 73 -1.48 -15.15 -8.59
C ILE A 73 -0.44 -15.09 -9.69
N HIS A 74 0.34 -14.02 -9.69
CA HIS A 74 1.45 -13.81 -10.62
C HIS A 74 2.75 -13.83 -9.82
N THR A 75 3.79 -14.39 -10.43
CA THR A 75 5.17 -14.40 -9.88
C THR A 75 6.11 -13.54 -10.71
N ASP A 76 5.58 -12.86 -11.73
CA ASP A 76 6.31 -11.99 -12.63
C ASP A 76 6.50 -10.59 -12.03
N GLU A 77 7.37 -9.80 -12.67
CA GLU A 77 7.50 -8.38 -12.37
C GLU A 77 6.18 -7.64 -12.64
N LEU A 78 5.91 -6.61 -11.83
CA LEU A 78 4.65 -5.88 -11.89
C LEU A 78 4.39 -5.25 -13.27
N SER A 79 5.45 -4.82 -13.97
CA SER A 79 5.38 -4.31 -15.34
C SER A 79 4.85 -5.35 -16.32
N GLU A 80 5.31 -6.60 -16.21
CA GLU A 80 4.88 -7.71 -17.08
C GLU A 80 3.42 -8.08 -16.81
N VAL A 81 3.03 -8.11 -15.54
CA VAL A 81 1.62 -8.36 -15.16
C VAL A 81 0.71 -7.27 -15.73
N PHE A 82 1.07 -5.99 -15.60
CA PHE A 82 0.28 -4.89 -16.16
C PHE A 82 0.24 -4.90 -17.68
N ALA A 83 1.29 -5.37 -18.36
CA ALA A 83 1.30 -5.52 -19.81
C ALA A 83 0.24 -6.53 -20.29
N CYS A 84 0.08 -7.64 -19.56
CA CYS A 84 -0.93 -8.67 -19.84
C CYS A 84 -2.36 -8.26 -19.49
N ILE A 85 -2.56 -7.27 -18.62
CA ILE A 85 -3.90 -6.76 -18.30
C ILE A 85 -4.45 -5.97 -19.50
N THR A 86 -5.67 -6.32 -19.91
CA THR A 86 -6.39 -5.59 -20.95
C THR A 86 -6.57 -4.12 -20.53
N PRO A 87 -6.25 -3.15 -21.40
CA PRO A 87 -6.40 -1.73 -21.07
C PRO A 87 -7.80 -1.39 -20.57
N GLU A 88 -7.87 -0.45 -19.64
CA GLU A 88 -9.13 0.09 -19.08
C GLU A 88 -10.07 -0.94 -18.43
N THR A 89 -9.55 -2.09 -17.99
CA THR A 89 -10.36 -3.10 -17.27
C THR A 89 -10.20 -3.04 -15.76
N LEU A 90 -9.05 -2.55 -15.26
CA LEU A 90 -8.79 -2.49 -13.83
C LEU A 90 -9.53 -1.30 -13.20
N THR A 91 -10.20 -1.55 -12.08
CA THR A 91 -10.99 -0.52 -11.38
C THR A 91 -10.27 0.04 -10.16
N ILE A 92 -9.53 -0.83 -9.47
CA ILE A 92 -8.76 -0.51 -8.27
C ILE A 92 -7.43 -1.24 -8.33
N ALA A 93 -6.33 -0.53 -8.09
CA ALA A 93 -5.03 -1.10 -7.81
C ALA A 93 -4.65 -0.79 -6.36
N VAL A 94 -4.04 -1.74 -5.66
CA VAL A 94 -3.49 -1.53 -4.32
C VAL A 94 -1.99 -1.72 -4.40
N LEU A 95 -1.23 -0.63 -4.21
CA LEU A 95 0.23 -0.67 -4.15
C LEU A 95 0.65 -0.54 -2.70
N MET A 96 1.24 -1.61 -2.19
CA MET A 96 1.84 -1.63 -0.86
C MET A 96 3.32 -1.29 -1.02
N ASP A 97 3.71 -0.11 -0.52
CA ASP A 97 5.06 0.44 -0.24
C ASP A 97 6.24 0.15 -1.19
N SER A 98 6.04 -0.55 -2.30
CA SER A 98 7.08 -0.93 -3.25
C SER A 98 7.76 0.31 -3.83
N MET A 99 7.00 1.39 -4.04
CA MET A 99 7.51 2.64 -4.59
C MET A 99 8.35 3.46 -3.61
N ASP A 100 8.29 3.18 -2.30
CA ASP A 100 9.18 3.84 -1.32
C ASP A 100 10.64 3.41 -1.51
N TRP A 101 10.87 2.28 -2.17
CA TRP A 101 12.21 1.74 -2.47
C TRP A 101 12.79 2.25 -3.79
N PHE A 102 12.02 3.01 -4.58
CA PHE A 102 12.48 3.51 -5.86
C PHE A 102 13.42 4.69 -5.72
N THR A 103 14.31 4.84 -6.71
CA THR A 103 15.23 5.97 -6.77
C THR A 103 14.48 7.22 -7.26
N PRO A 104 14.47 8.34 -6.52
CA PRO A 104 13.89 9.59 -7.00
C PRO A 104 14.52 10.01 -8.34
N GLY A 105 13.67 10.30 -9.33
CA GLY A 105 14.12 10.63 -10.69
C GLY A 105 14.55 9.43 -11.55
N GLY A 106 14.49 8.22 -10.99
CA GLY A 106 14.69 6.98 -11.73
C GLY A 106 13.52 6.64 -12.66
N PRO A 107 13.72 5.70 -13.61
CA PRO A 107 12.71 5.32 -14.59
C PRO A 107 11.56 4.48 -14.00
N GLU A 108 11.72 3.90 -12.81
CA GLU A 108 10.83 2.89 -12.25
C GLU A 108 9.45 3.46 -11.90
N ALA A 109 9.40 4.61 -11.21
CA ALA A 109 8.13 5.24 -10.84
C ALA A 109 7.31 5.67 -12.08
N PRO A 110 7.87 6.41 -13.06
CA PRO A 110 7.13 6.76 -14.27
C PRO A 110 6.67 5.53 -15.07
N ALA A 111 7.51 4.50 -15.21
CA ALA A 111 7.14 3.28 -15.92
C ALA A 111 5.97 2.56 -15.25
N GLN A 112 6.01 2.40 -13.92
CA GLN A 112 4.93 1.79 -13.17
C GLN A 112 3.64 2.62 -13.25
N CYS A 113 3.71 3.95 -13.08
CA CYS A 113 2.55 4.83 -13.18
C CYS A 113 1.88 4.77 -14.57
N ARG A 114 2.68 4.73 -15.66
CA ARG A 114 2.17 4.55 -17.03
C ARG A 114 1.49 3.20 -17.23
N ALA A 115 2.11 2.12 -16.77
CA ALA A 115 1.54 0.76 -16.87
C ALA A 115 0.20 0.66 -16.14
N ILE A 116 0.12 1.26 -14.94
CA ILE A 116 -1.11 1.36 -14.16
C ILE A 116 -2.14 2.23 -14.88
N ASN A 117 -1.76 3.38 -15.43
CA ASN A 117 -2.68 4.24 -16.17
C ASN A 117 -3.32 3.47 -17.34
N ARG A 118 -2.52 2.74 -18.13
CA ARG A 118 -3.01 1.91 -19.24
C ARG A 118 -4.04 0.87 -18.75
N ALA A 119 -3.74 0.16 -17.67
CA ALA A 119 -4.59 -0.90 -17.16
C ALA A 119 -5.90 -0.38 -16.51
N LEU A 120 -5.84 0.79 -15.86
CA LEU A 120 -7.00 1.36 -15.16
C LEU A 120 -7.99 2.02 -16.10
N LYS A 121 -9.29 1.81 -15.84
CA LYS A 121 -10.33 2.63 -16.46
C LYS A 121 -10.28 4.07 -15.96
N LEU A 122 -10.82 5.01 -16.73
CA LEU A 122 -11.02 6.39 -16.27
C LEU A 122 -11.85 6.41 -14.98
N GLY A 123 -11.43 7.20 -13.98
CA GLY A 123 -12.00 7.21 -12.64
C GLY A 123 -11.63 6.00 -11.77
N GLY A 124 -10.82 5.07 -12.28
CA GLY A 124 -10.18 4.01 -11.50
C GLY A 124 -9.26 4.58 -10.43
N ARG A 125 -8.99 3.81 -9.37
CA ARG A 125 -8.28 4.30 -8.18
C ARG A 125 -7.07 3.45 -7.85
N VAL A 126 -5.99 4.09 -7.47
CA VAL A 126 -4.80 3.45 -6.90
C VAL A 126 -4.76 3.79 -5.41
N LEU A 127 -4.83 2.78 -4.55
CA LEU A 127 -4.59 2.93 -3.12
C LEU A 127 -3.09 2.74 -2.87
N ILE A 128 -2.48 3.69 -2.18
CA ILE A 128 -1.05 3.68 -1.88
C ILE A 128 -0.85 3.85 -0.38
N ARG A 129 0.05 3.05 0.17
CA ARG A 129 0.53 3.14 1.54
C ARG A 129 2.02 3.45 1.49
N SER A 130 2.45 4.50 2.20
CA SER A 130 3.83 4.99 2.15
C SER A 130 4.43 5.22 3.53
N ALA A 131 5.71 4.92 3.67
CA ALA A 131 6.56 5.28 4.81
C ALA A 131 6.79 6.80 4.93
N ALA A 132 6.56 7.59 3.87
CA ALA A 132 6.69 9.04 3.88
C ALA A 132 5.33 9.74 4.11
N LEU A 133 5.34 10.93 4.72
CA LEU A 133 4.14 11.78 4.86
C LEU A 133 3.73 12.45 3.53
N SER A 134 4.72 12.71 2.70
CA SER A 134 4.61 13.34 1.37
C SER A 134 5.55 12.62 0.41
N PRO A 135 5.16 11.44 -0.12
CA PRO A 135 6.01 10.67 -1.01
C PRO A 135 6.27 11.42 -2.32
N TRP A 136 7.54 11.47 -2.75
CA TRP A 136 7.97 12.21 -3.93
C TRP A 136 7.27 11.73 -5.22
N TYR A 137 6.95 10.44 -5.29
CA TYR A 137 6.31 9.83 -6.45
C TYR A 137 4.82 10.20 -6.60
N MET A 138 4.20 10.91 -5.65
CA MET A 138 2.85 11.48 -5.87
C MET A 138 2.82 12.44 -7.06
N ARG A 139 3.90 13.22 -7.23
CA ARG A 139 4.05 14.10 -8.40
C ARG A 139 4.14 13.30 -9.71
N VAL A 140 4.78 12.14 -9.68
CA VAL A 140 4.85 11.24 -10.85
C VAL A 140 3.46 10.69 -11.19
N PHE A 141 2.61 10.42 -10.19
CA PHE A 141 1.21 10.09 -10.43
C PHE A 141 0.45 11.25 -11.10
N GLU A 142 0.65 12.50 -10.66
CA GLU A 142 0.05 13.68 -11.29
C GLU A 142 0.47 13.82 -12.76
N GLU A 143 1.77 13.71 -13.02
CA GLU A 143 2.36 13.77 -14.37
C GLU A 143 1.87 12.61 -15.26
N CYS A 144 1.43 11.49 -14.66
CA CYS A 144 0.87 10.34 -15.36
C CYS A 144 -0.67 10.31 -15.39
N GLY A 145 -1.34 11.46 -15.24
CA GLY A 145 -2.78 11.58 -15.45
C GLY A 145 -3.64 11.12 -14.26
N PHE A 146 -3.10 11.19 -13.04
CA PHE A 146 -3.84 10.91 -11.81
C PHE A 146 -4.03 12.17 -10.97
N SER A 147 -5.06 12.16 -10.11
CA SER A 147 -5.26 13.13 -9.04
C SER A 147 -5.05 12.45 -7.68
N PRO A 148 -3.90 12.67 -7.01
CA PRO A 148 -3.62 12.14 -5.68
C PRO A 148 -4.39 12.88 -4.59
N LYS A 149 -4.93 12.13 -3.63
CA LYS A 149 -5.52 12.67 -2.41
C LYS A 149 -5.01 11.89 -1.21
N ARG A 150 -4.38 12.58 -0.26
CA ARG A 150 -4.03 11.99 1.04
C ARG A 150 -5.30 11.75 1.86
N VAL A 151 -5.52 10.51 2.28
CA VAL A 151 -6.72 10.10 3.03
C VAL A 151 -6.44 9.70 4.46
N ALA A 152 -5.19 9.39 4.79
CA ALA A 152 -4.73 9.22 6.17
C ALA A 152 -3.27 9.65 6.29
N ALA A 153 -2.89 10.17 7.45
CA ALA A 153 -1.51 10.53 7.77
C ALA A 153 -1.30 10.54 9.28
N ARG A 154 -0.08 10.25 9.73
CA ARG A 154 0.33 10.41 11.14
C ARG A 154 0.61 11.88 11.47
N VAL A 155 -0.41 12.70 11.28
CA VAL A 155 -0.37 14.14 11.56
C VAL A 155 -1.61 14.47 12.41
N PRO A 156 -1.43 15.08 13.60
CA PRO A 156 -0.16 15.37 14.27
C PRO A 156 0.64 14.10 14.64
N PRO A 157 1.92 14.22 15.06
CA PRO A 157 2.69 13.09 15.58
C PRO A 157 1.93 12.37 16.69
N GLY A 158 1.92 11.04 16.68
CA GLY A 158 1.15 10.21 17.61
C GLY A 158 -0.26 9.85 17.15
N THR A 159 -0.72 10.32 15.98
CA THR A 159 -2.00 9.86 15.40
C THR A 159 -1.93 8.39 15.01
N CYS A 160 -2.87 7.57 15.50
CA CYS A 160 -3.08 6.20 15.03
C CYS A 160 -3.92 6.19 13.74
N THR A 161 -3.33 5.73 12.64
CA THR A 161 -4.02 5.74 11.33
C THR A 161 -4.75 4.44 10.99
N ASP A 162 -4.35 3.34 11.62
CA ASP A 162 -4.96 2.02 11.51
C ASP A 162 -4.39 1.08 12.60
N ARG A 163 -4.85 -0.18 12.65
CA ARG A 163 -4.46 -1.15 13.69
C ARG A 163 -2.99 -1.59 13.61
N VAL A 164 -2.30 -1.38 12.49
CA VAL A 164 -0.86 -1.68 12.37
C VAL A 164 -0.05 -0.40 12.56
N ASN A 165 -0.56 0.73 12.06
CA ASN A 165 0.07 2.04 12.18
C ASN A 165 1.57 2.01 11.80
N MET A 166 1.93 1.34 10.70
CA MET A 166 3.31 1.18 10.20
C MET A 166 3.66 2.21 9.11
N TYR A 167 2.67 2.65 8.34
CA TYR A 167 2.85 3.66 7.30
C TYR A 167 2.64 5.07 7.84
N ALA A 168 3.35 6.05 7.28
CA ALA A 168 3.20 7.45 7.67
C ALA A 168 1.99 8.09 6.98
N SER A 169 1.67 7.67 5.75
CA SER A 169 0.50 8.18 5.02
C SER A 169 -0.17 7.15 4.11
N THR A 170 -1.42 7.44 3.77
CA THR A 170 -2.23 6.68 2.80
C THR A 170 -2.83 7.64 1.78
N TRP A 171 -2.76 7.26 0.52
CA TRP A 171 -3.20 8.07 -0.61
C TRP A 171 -4.15 7.29 -1.52
N ILE A 172 -5.07 8.02 -2.14
CA ILE A 172 -5.89 7.53 -3.24
C ILE A 172 -5.56 8.39 -4.46
N CYS A 173 -4.99 7.78 -5.50
CA CYS A 173 -4.74 8.42 -6.79
C CYS A 173 -5.85 8.02 -7.76
N THR A 174 -6.67 8.97 -8.18
CA THR A 174 -7.78 8.71 -9.11
C THR A 174 -7.33 9.01 -10.53
N LYS A 175 -7.50 8.08 -11.48
CA LYS A 175 -7.16 8.32 -12.89
C LYS A 175 -8.12 9.36 -13.47
N THR A 176 -7.59 10.51 -13.89
CA THR A 176 -8.35 11.62 -14.48
C THR A 176 -8.09 11.79 -15.97
N GLU A 177 -7.00 11.21 -16.48
CA GLU A 177 -6.62 11.29 -17.89
C GLU A 177 -6.04 9.95 -18.36
N SER A 178 -6.41 9.51 -19.57
CA SER A 178 -5.78 8.36 -20.24
C SER A 178 -4.57 8.86 -21.03
N LEU A 179 -3.40 8.25 -20.79
CA LEU A 179 -2.21 8.57 -21.56
C LEU A 179 -2.30 7.95 -22.98
N PRO A 180 -1.69 8.59 -24.00
CA PRO A 180 -1.54 7.97 -25.31
C PRO A 180 -0.87 6.60 -25.18
N LEU A 181 -1.37 5.61 -25.91
CA LEU A 181 -0.66 4.33 -26.03
C LEU A 181 0.64 4.61 -26.78
N GLU A 182 1.78 4.41 -26.11
CA GLU A 182 3.07 4.42 -26.81
C GLU A 182 3.02 3.29 -27.85
N GLU A 183 3.12 3.65 -29.14
CA GLU A 183 3.36 2.67 -30.20
C GLU A 183 4.70 1.99 -29.87
N GLN A 184 4.63 0.74 -29.41
CA GLN A 184 5.81 -0.10 -29.27
C GLN A 184 6.47 -0.18 -30.64
N ARG A 185 7.55 0.60 -30.85
CA ARG A 185 8.47 0.39 -31.98
C ARG A 185 9.00 -1.05 -31.82
N ARG A 186 8.49 -1.93 -32.69
CA ARG A 186 9.02 -3.28 -32.90
C ARG A 186 10.51 -3.24 -33.21
#